data_AF-A0A7J8TGL8-F1
#
_entry.id   AF-A0A7J8TGL8-F1
#
_cell.length_a   1.000
_cell.length_b   1.000
_cell.length_c   1.000
_cell.angle_alpha   90.00
_cell.angle_beta   90.00
_cell.angle_gamma   90.00
#
_symmetry.space_group_name_H-M   'P 1'
#
loop_
_entity.id
_entity.type
_entity.pdbx_description
1 polymer ?
#
loop_
_entity_poly.entity_id
_entity_poly.type
_entity_poly.pdbx_seq_one_letter_code
_entity_poly.pdbx_strand_id
1 'polypeptide(L)'
;MTTPEYNEWWVKRINDNTPKSSQENSQSIEEHLRVVPSELEIIRQDFERRNADLEKKIEQMEEEKMNLRLDMDVQELETKKLRKGKNKAKEELDSLKTNYKKLCLSIRTVGLGKTSE
;
A
#
# COMPACT_ATOMS: atom_id res chain seq x y z
N MET A 1 68.54 60.36 8.40
CA MET A 1 67.81 61.29 7.53
C MET A 1 67.08 60.47 6.48
N THR A 2 65.77 60.33 6.61
CA THR A 2 64.92 59.67 5.61
C THR A 2 64.54 60.73 4.58
N THR A 3 64.92 60.53 3.32
CA THR A 3 64.69 61.53 2.26
C THR A 3 63.20 61.70 1.98
N PRO A 4 62.73 62.91 1.62
CA PRO A 4 61.31 63.17 1.36
C PRO A 4 60.69 62.24 0.32
N GLU A 5 61.47 61.79 -0.67
CA GLU A 5 61.00 60.86 -1.70
C GLU A 5 60.60 59.49 -1.13
N TYR A 6 61.25 59.02 -0.04
CA TYR A 6 60.91 57.74 0.57
C TYR A 6 59.51 57.76 1.18
N ASN A 7 59.12 58.87 1.80
CA ASN A 7 57.79 59.02 2.42
C ASN A 7 56.69 59.13 1.37
N GLU A 8 56.92 59.87 0.28
CA GLU A 8 55.97 59.93 -0.83
C GLU A 8 55.80 58.58 -1.53
N TRP A 9 56.89 57.84 -1.72
CA TRP A 9 56.87 56.48 -2.25
C TRP A 9 56.08 55.52 -1.33
N TRP A 10 56.22 55.66 -0.01
CA TRP A 10 55.49 54.86 0.98
C TRP A 10 53.99 55.13 0.98
N VAL A 11 53.59 56.41 0.97
CA VAL A 11 52.17 56.84 0.96
C VAL A 11 51.47 56.35 -0.30
N LYS A 12 52.14 56.36 -1.46
CA LYS A 12 51.59 55.88 -2.73
C LYS A 12 51.27 54.38 -2.70
N ARG A 13 52.12 53.55 -2.07
CA ARG A 13 51.91 52.09 -1.99
C ARG A 13 50.87 51.65 -0.96
N ILE A 14 50.60 52.43 0.09
CA ILE A 14 49.55 52.07 1.07
C ILE A 14 48.18 51.97 0.40
N ASN A 15 47.88 52.85 -0.57
CA ASN A 15 46.60 52.86 -1.29
C ASN A 15 46.50 51.86 -2.45
N ASP A 16 47.63 51.34 -2.95
CA ASP A 16 47.64 50.41 -4.10
C ASP A 16 47.61 48.94 -3.68
N ASN A 17 47.82 48.63 -2.39
CA ASN A 17 47.91 47.26 -1.87
C ASN A 17 46.65 46.77 -1.14
N THR A 18 45.60 47.58 -1.02
CA THR A 18 44.30 47.03 -0.63
C THR A 18 43.74 46.34 -1.87
N PRO A 19 43.66 44.99 -1.92
CA PRO A 19 42.98 44.33 -3.02
C PRO A 19 41.57 44.89 -2.97
N LYS A 20 41.16 45.60 -4.03
CA LYS A 20 39.76 45.91 -4.27
C LYS A 20 39.08 44.56 -4.18
N SER A 21 38.35 44.29 -3.10
CA SER A 21 37.66 43.02 -2.91
C SER A 21 36.73 42.91 -4.10
N SER A 22 37.11 42.11 -5.10
CA SER A 22 36.30 41.90 -6.28
C SER A 22 35.00 41.34 -5.75
N GLN A 23 33.97 42.17 -5.78
CA GLN A 23 32.59 41.83 -5.48
C GLN A 23 32.03 40.96 -6.63
N GLU A 24 32.84 40.03 -7.12
CA GLU A 24 32.50 39.00 -8.10
C GLU A 24 32.41 37.63 -7.44
N ASN A 25 32.93 37.50 -6.20
CA ASN A 25 32.81 36.29 -5.38
C ASN A 25 31.77 36.47 -4.27
N SER A 26 30.62 37.07 -4.57
CA SER A 26 29.49 37.18 -3.63
C SER A 26 28.76 35.84 -3.42
N GLN A 27 29.45 34.70 -3.62
CA GLN A 27 29.02 33.44 -3.03
C GLN A 27 29.28 33.56 -1.53
N SER A 28 28.21 33.48 -0.75
CA SER A 28 28.31 33.54 0.71
C SER A 28 29.30 32.47 1.21
N ILE A 29 30.02 32.75 2.30
CA ILE A 29 30.88 31.74 2.96
C ILE A 29 30.11 30.43 3.22
N GLU A 30 28.80 30.52 3.44
CA GLU A 30 27.87 29.40 3.57
C GLU A 30 27.78 28.52 2.30
N GLU A 31 27.82 29.12 1.11
CA GLU A 31 27.83 28.41 -0.18
C GLU A 31 29.16 27.67 -0.41
N HIS A 32 30.28 28.22 0.06
CA HIS A 32 31.59 27.56 0.05
C HIS A 32 31.72 26.45 1.12
N LEU A 33 30.94 26.53 2.20
CA LEU A 33 30.84 25.50 3.24
C LEU A 33 29.76 24.44 2.94
N ARG A 34 29.04 24.57 1.82
CA ARG A 34 28.03 23.61 1.40
C ARG A 34 28.72 22.27 1.11
N VAL A 35 28.68 21.38 2.11
CA VAL A 35 29.23 20.03 2.02
C VAL A 35 28.48 19.30 0.91
N VAL A 36 29.13 19.12 -0.23
CA VAL A 36 28.62 18.27 -1.31
C VAL A 36 28.60 16.85 -0.77
N PRO A 37 27.43 16.19 -0.70
CA PRO A 37 27.36 14.80 -0.27
C PRO A 37 28.25 13.95 -1.17
N SER A 38 29.03 13.07 -0.58
CA SER A 38 29.81 12.11 -1.36
C SER A 38 28.87 11.20 -2.15
N GLU A 39 29.33 10.66 -3.27
CA GLU A 39 28.56 9.70 -4.06
C GLU A 39 28.06 8.52 -3.20
N LEU A 40 28.85 8.10 -2.21
CA LEU A 40 28.47 7.05 -1.25
C LEU A 40 27.36 7.48 -0.30
N GLU A 41 27.35 8.74 0.15
CA GLU A 41 26.29 9.29 1.01
C GLU A 41 24.94 9.30 0.25
N ILE A 42 24.96 9.69 -1.03
CA ILE A 42 23.79 9.71 -1.91
C ILE A 42 23.26 8.28 -2.11
N ILE A 43 24.14 7.34 -2.44
CA ILE A 43 23.77 5.93 -2.62
C ILE A 43 23.20 5.34 -1.33
N ARG A 44 23.75 5.68 -0.16
CA ARG A 44 23.23 5.20 1.13
C ARG A 44 21.82 5.71 1.38
N GLN A 45 21.56 7.00 1.18
CA GLN A 45 20.24 7.59 1.35
C GLN A 45 19.20 6.97 0.38
N ASP A 46 19.57 6.76 -0.88
CA ASP A 46 18.70 6.11 -1.85
C ASP A 46 18.37 4.67 -1.46
N PHE A 47 19.35 3.95 -0.91
CA PHE A 47 19.14 2.59 -0.41
C PHE A 47 18.20 2.55 0.79
N GLU A 48 18.40 3.45 1.77
CA GLU A 48 17.52 3.60 2.93
C GLU A 48 16.08 3.92 2.51
N ARG A 49 15.90 4.84 1.56
CA ARG A 49 14.57 5.17 1.00
C ARG A 49 13.91 3.96 0.35
N ARG A 50 14.63 3.23 -0.51
CA ARG A 50 14.08 2.03 -1.17
C ARG A 50 13.72 0.94 -0.16
N ASN A 51 14.51 0.76 0.90
CA ASN A 51 14.19 -0.20 1.95
C ASN A 51 12.91 0.18 2.70
N ALA A 52 12.72 1.45 3.04
CA ALA A 52 11.51 1.92 3.70
C ALA A 52 10.26 1.71 2.81
N ASP A 53 10.38 1.98 1.50
CA ASP A 53 9.30 1.73 0.53
C ASP A 53 8.97 0.24 0.43
N LEU A 54 9.98 -0.64 0.45
CA LEU A 54 9.81 -2.09 0.44
C LEU A 54 9.16 -2.60 1.72
N GLU A 55 9.58 -2.10 2.88
CA GLU A 55 9.00 -2.49 4.17
C GLU A 55 7.52 -2.13 4.24
N LYS A 56 7.15 -0.92 3.82
CA LYS A 56 5.75 -0.50 3.73
C LYS A 56 4.95 -1.39 2.77
N LYS A 57 5.54 -1.79 1.64
CA LYS A 57 4.89 -2.69 0.67
C LYS A 57 4.71 -4.10 1.25
N ILE A 58 5.69 -4.59 2.03
CA ILE A 58 5.59 -5.88 2.72
C ILE A 58 4.43 -5.83 3.73
N GLU A 59 4.37 -4.80 4.56
CA GLU A 59 3.30 -4.61 5.55
C GLU A 59 1.91 -4.60 4.87
N GLN A 60 1.75 -3.84 3.79
CA GLN A 60 0.50 -3.81 3.02
C GLN A 60 0.14 -5.20 2.48
N MET A 61 1.10 -5.94 1.92
CA MET A 61 0.84 -7.29 1.39
C MET A 61 0.48 -8.28 2.50
N GLU A 62 1.05 -8.15 3.70
CA GLU A 62 0.70 -8.99 4.85
C GLU A 62 -0.72 -8.72 5.34
N GLU A 63 -1.14 -7.45 5.38
CA GLU A 63 -2.51 -7.05 5.68
C GLU A 63 -3.50 -7.58 4.64
N GLU A 64 -3.23 -7.38 3.34
CA GLU A 64 -4.05 -7.90 2.25
C GLU A 64 -4.20 -9.43 2.32
N LYS A 65 -3.10 -10.15 2.61
CA LYS A 65 -3.10 -11.60 2.79
C LYS A 65 -3.96 -12.04 3.97
N MET A 66 -3.92 -11.31 5.08
CA MET A 66 -4.78 -11.59 6.25
C MET A 66 -6.26 -11.40 5.91
N ASN A 67 -6.60 -10.30 5.23
CA ASN A 67 -7.98 -10.02 4.81
C ASN A 67 -8.52 -11.11 3.87
N LEU A 68 -7.74 -11.50 2.87
CA LEU A 68 -8.14 -12.56 1.93
C LEU A 68 -8.36 -13.92 2.62
N ARG A 69 -7.59 -14.23 3.68
CA ARG A 69 -7.82 -15.44 4.49
C ARG A 69 -9.16 -15.39 5.20
N LEU A 70 -9.51 -14.25 5.80
CA LEU A 70 -10.81 -14.07 6.46
C LEU A 70 -11.96 -14.20 5.47
N ASP A 71 -11.84 -13.60 4.28
CA ASP A 71 -12.87 -13.71 3.24
C ASP A 71 -13.07 -15.17 2.78
N MET A 72 -11.97 -15.92 2.65
CA MET A 72 -12.02 -17.34 2.31
C MET A 72 -12.76 -18.15 3.37
N ASP A 73 -12.46 -17.91 4.66
CA ASP A 73 -13.13 -18.60 5.78
C ASP A 73 -14.64 -18.27 5.83
N VAL A 74 -15.01 -17.02 5.57
CA VAL A 74 -16.42 -16.59 5.47
C VAL A 74 -17.12 -17.33 4.32
N GLN A 75 -16.51 -17.37 3.13
CA GLN A 75 -17.08 -18.09 1.98
C GLN A 75 -17.22 -19.60 2.26
N GLU A 76 -16.25 -20.21 2.93
CA GLU A 76 -16.34 -21.62 3.33
C GLU A 76 -17.54 -21.85 4.27
N LEU A 77 -17.72 -20.97 5.26
CA LEU A 77 -18.83 -21.08 6.20
C LEU A 77 -20.20 -20.93 5.51
N GLU A 78 -20.34 -19.95 4.62
CA GLU A 78 -21.56 -19.71 3.85
C GLU A 78 -21.91 -20.89 2.95
N THR A 79 -20.95 -21.40 2.19
CA THR A 79 -21.16 -22.56 1.30
C THR A 79 -21.54 -23.81 2.08
N LYS A 80 -20.94 -24.04 3.25
CA LYS A 80 -21.30 -25.14 4.15
C LYS A 80 -22.73 -25.02 4.67
N LYS A 81 -23.16 -23.82 5.08
CA LYS A 81 -24.54 -23.55 5.53
C LYS A 81 -25.54 -23.79 4.39
N LEU A 82 -25.24 -23.29 3.20
CA LEU A 82 -26.08 -23.46 2.01
C LEU A 82 -26.21 -24.94 1.63
N ARG A 83 -25.11 -25.70 1.67
CA ARG A 83 -25.12 -27.15 1.40
C ARG A 83 -26.01 -27.91 2.37
N LYS A 84 -25.97 -27.58 3.67
CA LYS A 84 -26.85 -28.19 4.68
C LYS A 84 -28.32 -27.87 4.41
N GLY A 85 -28.65 -26.62 4.11
CA GLY A 85 -30.01 -26.20 3.77
C GLY A 85 -30.54 -26.92 2.53
N LYS A 86 -29.72 -27.02 1.48
CA LYS A 86 -30.06 -27.73 0.24
C LYS A 86 -30.36 -29.22 0.49
N ASN A 87 -29.56 -29.89 1.31
CA ASN A 87 -29.78 -31.30 1.62
C ASN A 87 -31.10 -31.50 2.37
N LYS A 88 -31.40 -30.67 3.37
CA LYS A 88 -32.67 -30.73 4.10
C LYS A 88 -33.87 -30.51 3.19
N ALA A 89 -33.83 -29.47 2.35
CA ALA A 89 -34.91 -29.19 1.39
C ALA A 89 -35.12 -30.35 0.40
N LYS A 90 -34.04 -31.03 0.00
CA LYS A 90 -34.11 -32.21 -0.87
C LYS A 90 -34.79 -33.39 -0.17
N GLU A 91 -34.43 -33.67 1.09
CA GLU A 91 -35.07 -34.73 1.89
C GLU A 91 -36.57 -34.46 2.09
N GLU A 92 -36.93 -33.20 2.40
CA GLU A 92 -38.34 -32.78 2.53
C GLU A 92 -39.12 -32.95 1.22
N LEU A 93 -38.51 -32.59 0.08
CA LEU A 93 -39.11 -32.78 -1.24
C LEU A 93 -39.32 -34.26 -1.57
N ASP A 94 -38.34 -35.12 -1.28
CA ASP A 94 -38.45 -36.56 -1.50
C ASP A 94 -39.55 -37.17 -0.62
N SER A 95 -39.62 -36.77 0.66
CA SER A 95 -40.71 -37.15 1.57
C SER A 95 -42.08 -36.72 1.03
N LEU A 96 -42.23 -35.44 0.66
CA LEU A 96 -43.46 -34.89 0.10
C LEU A 96 -43.90 -35.65 -1.16
N LYS A 97 -42.96 -35.95 -2.05
CA LYS A 97 -43.20 -36.74 -3.27
C LYS A 97 -43.72 -38.14 -2.95
N THR A 98 -43.19 -38.80 -1.91
CA THR A 98 -43.70 -40.12 -1.49
C THR A 98 -45.09 -40.03 -0.89
N ASN A 99 -45.37 -39.04 -0.04
CA ASN A 99 -46.68 -38.84 0.58
C ASN A 99 -47.75 -38.52 -0.47
N TYR A 100 -47.43 -37.67 -1.45
CA TYR A 100 -48.32 -37.38 -2.56
C TYR A 100 -48.67 -38.65 -3.36
N LYS A 101 -47.68 -39.48 -3.70
CA LYS A 101 -47.93 -40.76 -4.38
C LYS A 101 -48.87 -41.67 -3.58
N LYS A 102 -48.67 -41.77 -2.25
CA LYS A 102 -49.55 -42.54 -1.37
C LYS A 102 -50.97 -41.98 -1.38
N LEU A 103 -51.14 -40.67 -1.24
CA LEU A 103 -52.44 -40.01 -1.30
C LEU A 103 -53.18 -40.30 -2.60
N CYS A 104 -52.51 -40.18 -3.75
CA CYS A 104 -53.10 -40.52 -5.05
C CYS A 104 -53.56 -41.99 -5.13
N LEU A 105 -52.77 -42.92 -4.58
CA LEU A 105 -53.17 -44.33 -4.50
C LEU A 105 -54.39 -44.51 -3.58
N SER A 106 -54.42 -43.86 -2.42
CA SER A 106 -55.56 -43.91 -1.49
C SER A 106 -56.85 -43.35 -2.11
N ILE A 107 -56.77 -42.23 -2.84
CA ILE A 107 -57.92 -41.66 -3.56
C ILE A 107 -58.43 -42.63 -4.63
N ARG A 108 -57.52 -43.28 -5.38
CA ARG A 108 -57.90 -44.29 -6.38
C ARG A 108 -58.62 -45.49 -5.76
N THR A 109 -58.23 -45.91 -4.56
CA THR A 109 -58.88 -47.03 -3.86
C THR A 109 -60.22 -46.66 -3.20
N VAL A 110 -60.38 -45.41 -2.73
CA VAL A 110 -61.59 -44.95 -2.02
C VAL A 110 -62.63 -44.34 -2.98
N GLY A 111 -62.22 -43.82 -4.13
CA GLY A 111 -63.05 -42.99 -5.03
C GLY A 111 -63.14 -43.47 -6.47
N LEU A 112 -63.23 -44.78 -6.72
CA LEU A 112 -63.71 -45.32 -8.00
C LEU A 112 -64.64 -46.52 -7.78
N GLY A 113 -65.47 -46.42 -6.75
CA GLY A 113 -66.57 -47.34 -6.50
C GLY A 113 -67.80 -46.52 -6.13
N LYS A 114 -68.80 -46.58 -7.03
CA LYS A 114 -70.21 -46.21 -6.85
C LYS A 114 -70.62 -44.80 -7.28
N THR A 115 -70.88 -44.63 -8.58
CA THR A 115 -72.21 -44.27 -9.12
C THR A 115 -72.25 -44.55 -10.62
N SER A 116 -72.89 -45.66 -11.01
CA SER A 116 -73.73 -45.76 -12.21
C SER A 116 -74.61 -46.99 -12.02
N GLU A 117 -75.89 -46.83 -12.33
CA GLU A 117 -77.07 -47.70 -12.13
C GLU A 117 -76.86 -49.22 -12.14
#